data_AF-A0A132C214-F1
#
_entry.id   AF-A0A132C214-F1
#
_cell.length_a   1.000
_cell.length_b   1.000
_cell.length_c   1.000
_cell.angle_alpha   90.00
_cell.angle_beta   90.00
_cell.angle_gamma   90.00
#
_symmetry.space_group_name_H-M   'P 1'
#
loop_
_entity.id
_entity.type
_entity.pdbx_description
1 polymer ?
#
loop_
_entity_poly.entity_id
_entity_poly.type
_entity_poly.pdbx_seq_one_letter_code
_entity_poly.pdbx_strand_id
1 'polypeptide(L)' 'MGAKELCRKHGISDGTFYKWHSKYGGMEVSEAKRLKALEAESDKLKKMLAEHMLDVATRWS' A
#
# COMPACT_ATOMS: atom_id res chain seq x y z
N MET A 1 9.60 25.01 3.51
CA MET A 1 10.30 23.82 4.06
C MET A 1 10.69 22.93 2.90
N GLY A 2 11.99 22.71 2.69
CA GLY A 2 12.49 21.89 1.56
C GLY A 2 12.48 20.39 1.88
N ALA A 3 12.53 19.53 0.85
CA ALA A 3 12.53 18.07 1.01
C ALA A 3 13.59 17.57 2.01
N LYS A 4 14.82 18.09 1.95
CA LYS A 4 15.92 17.73 2.88
C LYS A 4 15.64 18.12 4.34
N GLU A 5 14.96 19.23 4.56
CA GLU A 5 14.61 19.71 5.90
C GLU A 5 13.50 18.84 6.52
N LEU A 6 12.53 18.46 5.70
CA LEU A 6 11.47 17.53 6.06
C LEU A 6 12.03 16.14 6.38
N CYS A 7 12.95 15.64 5.56
CA CYS A 7 13.65 14.37 5.78
C CYS A 7 14.38 14.35 7.13
N ARG A 8 15.16 15.39 7.44
CA ARG A 8 15.84 15.54 8.75
C ARG A 8 14.87 15.59 9.92
N LYS A 9 13.79 16.38 9.80
CA LYS A 9 12.80 16.55 10.87
C LYS A 9 12.06 15.25 11.19
N HIS A 10 11.78 14.44 10.18
CA HIS A 10 11.00 13.21 10.33
C HIS A 10 11.85 11.93 10.38
N GLY A 11 13.19 12.04 10.35
CA GLY A 11 14.09 10.88 10.34
C GLY A 11 13.92 10.00 9.10
N ILE A 12 13.46 10.58 7.99
CA ILE A 12 13.20 9.87 6.73
C ILE A 12 14.41 10.08 5.81
N SER A 13 14.84 9.03 5.11
CA SER A 13 15.88 9.18 4.09
C SER A 13 15.35 9.93 2.86
N ASP A 14 16.20 10.69 2.19
CA ASP A 14 15.85 11.38 0.94
C ASP A 14 15.27 10.39 -0.11
N GLY A 15 15.86 9.19 -0.21
CA GLY A 15 15.39 8.13 -1.12
C GLY A 15 13.98 7.64 -0.80
N THR A 16 13.66 7.45 0.49
CA THR A 16 12.32 7.08 0.94
C THR A 16 11.32 8.19 0.64
N PHE A 17 11.70 9.45 0.88
CA PHE A 17 10.85 10.60 0.62
C PHE A 17 10.52 10.72 -0.87
N TYR A 18 11.50 10.67 -1.77
CA TYR A 18 11.25 10.76 -3.20
C TYR A 18 10.47 9.57 -3.75
N LYS A 19 10.65 8.37 -3.18
CA LYS A 19 9.83 7.20 -3.53
C LYS A 19 8.35 7.43 -3.20
N TRP A 20 8.06 7.96 -2.01
CA TRP A 20 6.68 8.29 -1.62
C TRP A 20 6.15 9.49 -2.41
N HIS A 21 6.97 10.49 -2.66
CA HIS A 21 6.58 11.65 -3.48
C HIS A 21 6.25 11.23 -4.91
N SER A 22 7.00 10.30 -5.51
CA SER A 22 6.67 9.77 -6.83
C SER A 22 5.38 8.94 -6.84
N LYS A 23 5.08 8.21 -5.75
CA LYS A 23 3.89 7.36 -5.66
C LYS A 23 2.63 8.13 -5.26
N TYR A 24 2.76 9.17 -4.43
CA TYR A 24 1.66 9.84 -3.74
C TYR A 24 1.67 11.37 -3.85
N GLY A 25 2.74 11.99 -4.36
CA GLY A 25 2.95 13.45 -4.28
C GLY A 25 1.98 14.30 -5.10
N GLY A 26 1.25 13.71 -6.05
CA GLY A 26 0.17 14.37 -6.80
C GLY A 26 -1.23 13.97 -6.36
N MET A 27 -1.36 13.25 -5.24
CA MET A 27 -2.61 12.64 -4.78
C MET A 27 -3.13 13.40 -3.57
N GLU A 28 -4.44 13.69 -3.54
CA GLU A 28 -5.06 14.26 -2.35
C GLU A 28 -5.03 13.27 -1.18
N VAL A 29 -5.04 13.78 0.05
CA VAL A 29 -4.99 12.92 1.25
C VAL A 29 -6.19 11.97 1.32
N SER A 30 -7.35 12.43 0.86
CA SER A 30 -8.57 11.61 0.76
C SER A 30 -8.42 10.47 -0.26
N GLU A 31 -7.81 10.75 -1.40
CA GLU A 31 -7.50 9.76 -2.44
C GLU A 31 -6.48 8.73 -1.95
N ALA A 32 -5.40 9.18 -1.29
CA ALA A 32 -4.38 8.29 -0.72
C ALA A 32 -4.97 7.35 0.36
N LYS A 33 -5.88 7.86 1.20
CA LYS A 33 -6.61 7.05 2.19
C LYS A 33 -7.50 6.00 1.52
N ARG A 34 -8.26 6.40 0.48
CA ARG A 34 -9.11 5.50 -0.28
C ARG A 34 -8.29 4.42 -0.99
N LEU A 35 -7.17 4.78 -1.60
CA LEU A 35 -6.26 3.84 -2.26
C LEU A 35 -5.78 2.78 -1.26
N LYS A 36 -5.31 3.19 -0.07
CA LYS A 36 -4.85 2.27 0.97
C LYS A 36 -5.96 1.31 1.43
N ALA A 37 -7.19 1.78 1.56
CA ALA A 37 -8.34 0.94 1.92
C ALA A 37 -8.66 -0.10 0.83
N LEU A 38 -8.60 0.31 -0.45
CA LEU A 38 -8.80 -0.59 -1.58
C LEU A 38 -7.68 -1.63 -1.71
N GLU A 39 -6.42 -1.23 -1.51
CA GLU A 39 -5.27 -2.16 -1.48
C GLU A 39 -5.48 -3.23 -0.39
N ALA A 40 -5.89 -2.83 0.83
CA ALA A 40 -6.14 -3.75 1.93
C ALA A 40 -7.30 -4.74 1.65
N GLU A 41 -8.39 -4.25 1.05
CA GLU A 41 -9.52 -5.13 0.69
C GLU A 41 -9.13 -6.08 -0.44
N SER A 42 -8.35 -5.62 -1.43
CA SER A 42 -7.84 -6.48 -2.50
C SER A 42 -6.99 -7.63 -1.96
N ASP A 43 -6.11 -7.35 -0.99
CA ASP A 43 -5.27 -8.37 -0.39
C ASP A 43 -6.08 -9.38 0.43
N LYS A 44 -7.09 -8.92 1.17
CA LYS A 44 -8.03 -9.80 1.88
C LYS A 44 -8.80 -10.69 0.91
N LEU A 45 -9.32 -10.13 -0.18
CA LEU A 45 -10.05 -10.88 -1.20
C LEU A 45 -9.16 -11.94 -1.86
N LYS A 46 -7.92 -11.60 -2.22
CA LYS A 46 -6.96 -12.56 -2.78
C LYS A 46 -6.66 -13.70 -1.82
N LYS A 47 -6.52 -13.40 -0.52
CA LYS A 47 -6.30 -14.42 0.51
C LYS A 47 -7.49 -15.38 0.62
N MET A 48 -8.72 -14.86 0.73
CA MET A 48 -9.92 -15.69 0.79
C MET A 48 -10.10 -16.53 -0.49
N LEU A 49 -9.78 -15.97 -1.65
CA LEU A 49 -9.81 -16.70 -2.91
C LEU A 49 -8.81 -17.87 -2.92
N ALA A 50 -7.57 -17.63 -2.46
CA ALA A 50 -6.57 -18.68 -2.35
C ALA A 50 -7.00 -19.78 -1.37
N GLU A 51 -7.55 -19.41 -0.21
CA GLU A 51 -8.10 -20.37 0.77
C GLU A 51 -9.25 -21.20 0.18
N HIS A 52 -10.18 -20.57 -0.53
CA HIS A 52 -11.28 -21.26 -1.19
C HIS A 52 -10.79 -22.20 -2.30
N MET A 53 -9.81 -21.77 -3.11
CA MET A 53 -9.21 -22.61 -4.14
C MET A 53 -8.53 -23.85 -3.54
N LEU A 54 -7.87 -23.70 -2.39
CA LEU A 54 -7.26 -24.83 -1.67
C LEU A 54 -8.34 -25.78 -1.12
N ASP A 55 -9.40 -25.27 -0.49
CA ASP A 55 -10.51 -26.10 0.03
C ASP A 55 -11.14 -26.95 -1.07
N VAL A 56 -11.48 -26.30 -2.20
CA VAL A 56 -11.99 -26.98 -3.39
C VAL A 56 -11.00 -28.06 -3.83
N ALA A 57 -9.72 -27.73 -4.04
CA ALA A 57 -8.73 -28.71 -4.48
C ALA A 57 -8.62 -29.92 -3.55
N THR A 58 -8.66 -29.72 -2.23
CA THR A 58 -8.58 -30.80 -1.23
C THR A 58 -9.86 -31.61 -1.09
N ARG A 59 -11.02 -31.04 -1.44
CA ARG A 59 -12.31 -31.72 -1.34
C ARG A 59 -12.58 -32.68 -2.50
N TRP A 60 -11.95 -32.44 -3.65
CA TRP A 60 -12.09 -33.27 -4.85
C TRP A 60 -10.97 -34.32 -5.02
N SER A 61 -10.05 -34.43 -4.05
CA SER A 61 -8.99 -35.45 -3.97
C SER A 61 -9.34 -36.54 -2.96
#